data_AF-A0A2H0N697-F1
#
_entry.id   AF-A0A2H0N697-F1
#
_cell.length_a   1.000
_cell.length_b   1.000
_cell.length_c   1.000
_cell.angle_alpha   90.00
_cell.angle_beta   90.00
_cell.angle_gamma   90.00
#
_symmetry.space_group_name_H-M   'P 1'
#
loop_
_entity.id
_entity.type
_entity.pdbx_description
1 polymer ?
#
loop_
_entity_poly.entity_id
_entity_poly.type
_entity_poly.pdbx_seq_one_letter_code
_entity_poly.pdbx_strand_id
1 'polypeptide(L)'
;MPFIDLVVGGPDMSGTGTQIEDIISFFQSKGKKVRDMRRTEVDALFHAEIFSHINQNHVNLGSFLSDESIDHDDKIAFLWQAYELLSGGGTNEDLKIASCVKNLVSSYINPNSSDVWIFEEPTKRAAGQKNRAIEQHRSQYESETDPIAAALSHQNYRIDEFLRFRRVLRQKGKIIIRSRSEESACYQIYHPQKLKNGISLKDYLSLPGHKIAFSHPPTHIFIVCAPKNWTKDEYLELKKQRSGNRLVDDYESKAEYQLLVNFRYASLWVEKLYEVGCALYGAKPPQIIRFDIYKPKEVIKLEMQKALETILEKSFE
;
A
#
# COMPACT_ATOMS: atom_id res chain seq x y z
N MET A 1 -4.54 5.06 -23.06
CA MET A 1 -4.44 3.85 -22.22
C MET A 1 -5.34 4.07 -21.03
N PRO A 2 -6.38 3.25 -20.79
CA PRO A 2 -7.16 3.37 -19.58
C PRO A 2 -6.25 3.05 -18.39
N PHE A 3 -6.52 3.77 -17.31
CA PHE A 3 -5.71 3.71 -16.12
C PHE A 3 -6.01 2.42 -15.34
N ILE A 4 -5.00 1.84 -14.69
CA ILE A 4 -5.14 0.68 -13.81
C ILE A 4 -4.67 1.09 -12.41
N ASP A 5 -5.52 0.89 -11.41
CA ASP A 5 -5.16 0.89 -9.98
C ASP A 5 -5.49 -0.48 -9.42
N LEU A 6 -4.45 -1.25 -9.12
CA LEU A 6 -4.55 -2.59 -8.55
C LEU A 6 -4.10 -2.54 -7.10
N VAL A 7 -4.96 -3.01 -6.20
CA VAL A 7 -4.58 -3.29 -4.81
C VAL A 7 -4.31 -4.78 -4.64
N VAL A 8 -3.25 -5.12 -3.92
CA VAL A 8 -2.99 -6.47 -3.42
C VAL A 8 -3.19 -6.46 -1.91
N GLY A 9 -4.17 -7.22 -1.44
CA GLY A 9 -4.58 -7.28 -0.03
C GLY A 9 -4.82 -8.70 0.46
N GLY A 10 -5.14 -8.82 1.75
CA GLY A 10 -5.41 -10.08 2.42
C GLY A 10 -5.21 -9.96 3.93
N PRO A 11 -5.64 -10.97 4.72
CA PRO A 11 -5.30 -11.05 6.13
C PRO A 11 -3.78 -11.14 6.33
N ASP A 12 -3.33 -11.03 7.57
CA ASP A 12 -1.92 -11.29 7.87
C ASP A 12 -1.56 -12.74 7.50
N MET A 13 -0.28 -12.96 7.19
CA MET A 13 0.24 -14.18 6.55
C MET A 13 -0.09 -14.37 5.07
N SER A 14 -0.87 -13.49 4.43
CA SER A 14 -1.20 -13.60 2.99
C SER A 14 -0.01 -13.40 2.04
N GLY A 15 1.09 -12.78 2.47
CA GLY A 15 2.30 -12.63 1.66
C GLY A 15 2.27 -11.48 0.65
N THR A 16 1.55 -10.39 0.95
CA THR A 16 1.38 -9.23 0.04
C THR A 16 2.70 -8.67 -0.48
N GLY A 17 3.75 -8.62 0.35
CA GLY A 17 5.08 -8.14 -0.07
C GLY A 17 5.65 -8.97 -1.22
N THR A 18 5.63 -10.30 -1.08
CA THR A 18 6.08 -11.24 -2.11
C THR A 18 5.26 -11.13 -3.39
N GLN A 19 3.94 -11.01 -3.27
CA GLN A 19 3.04 -10.85 -4.40
C GLN A 19 3.33 -9.57 -5.20
N ILE A 20 3.65 -8.47 -4.52
CA ILE A 20 4.04 -7.22 -5.18
C ILE A 20 5.35 -7.40 -5.95
N GLU A 21 6.35 -8.10 -5.41
CA GLU A 21 7.60 -8.39 -6.14
C GLU A 21 7.34 -9.22 -7.41
N ASP A 22 6.44 -10.20 -7.33
CA ASP A 22 6.04 -11.01 -8.49
C ASP A 22 5.33 -10.15 -9.56
N ILE A 23 4.52 -9.16 -9.16
CA ILE A 23 3.88 -8.20 -10.08
C ILE A 23 4.91 -7.23 -10.68
N ILE A 24 5.86 -6.74 -9.90
CA ILE A 24 6.97 -5.90 -10.40
C ILE A 24 7.73 -6.66 -11.49
N SER A 25 8.11 -7.90 -11.20
CA SER A 25 8.84 -8.77 -12.13
C SER A 25 8.05 -9.03 -13.42
N PHE A 26 6.73 -9.22 -13.31
CA PHE A 26 5.84 -9.39 -14.46
C PHE A 26 5.81 -8.16 -15.38
N PHE A 27 5.75 -6.95 -14.82
CA PHE A 27 5.76 -5.74 -15.64
C PHE A 27 7.14 -5.48 -16.27
N GLN A 28 8.22 -5.71 -15.53
CA GLN A 28 9.58 -5.58 -16.05
C GLN A 28 9.86 -6.57 -17.19
N SER A 29 9.38 -7.82 -17.10
CA SER A 29 9.56 -8.81 -18.17
C SER A 29 8.80 -8.46 -19.46
N LYS A 30 7.77 -7.61 -19.36
CA LYS A 30 7.07 -7.00 -20.51
C LYS A 30 7.67 -5.65 -20.95
N GLY A 31 8.88 -5.33 -20.49
CA GLY A 31 9.61 -4.11 -20.86
C GLY A 31 9.05 -2.81 -20.27
N LYS A 32 8.18 -2.88 -19.25
CA LYS A 32 7.67 -1.68 -18.58
C LYS A 32 8.68 -1.14 -17.60
N LYS A 33 8.78 0.19 -17.54
CA LYS A 33 9.55 0.87 -16.49
C LYS A 33 8.72 0.88 -15.21
N VAL A 34 9.31 0.42 -14.12
CA VAL A 34 8.68 0.32 -12.80
C VAL A 34 9.44 1.20 -11.82
N ARG A 35 8.73 1.99 -11.02
CA ARG A 35 9.27 2.74 -9.88
C ARG A 35 8.54 2.32 -8.61
N ASP A 36 9.29 1.82 -7.65
CA ASP A 36 8.77 1.37 -6.37
C ASP A 36 8.94 2.44 -5.31
N MET A 37 7.85 3.17 -5.07
CA MET A 37 7.76 4.23 -4.08
C MET A 37 7.19 3.69 -2.77
N ARG A 38 7.40 2.43 -2.40
CA ARG A 38 7.09 2.00 -1.02
C ARG A 38 8.11 2.60 -0.04
N ARG A 39 7.93 2.37 1.26
CA ARG A 39 8.84 2.77 2.34
C ARG A 39 8.83 4.28 2.65
N THR A 40 9.99 4.89 2.79
CA THR A 40 10.19 6.18 3.46
C THR A 40 9.99 7.36 2.51
N GLU A 41 10.14 8.57 3.04
CA GLU A 41 10.08 9.79 2.23
C GLU A 41 11.35 9.92 1.37
N VAL A 42 12.48 9.39 1.83
CA VAL A 42 13.73 9.31 1.07
C VAL A 42 13.57 8.39 -0.14
N ASP A 43 12.87 7.25 0.01
CA ASP A 43 12.57 6.34 -1.10
C ASP A 43 11.71 7.03 -2.19
N ALA A 44 10.75 7.86 -1.79
CA ALA A 44 9.97 8.64 -2.75
C ALA A 44 10.81 9.76 -3.39
N LEU A 45 11.61 10.47 -2.59
CA LEU A 45 12.51 11.54 -3.08
C LEU A 45 13.52 11.02 -4.09
N PHE A 46 14.04 9.80 -3.92
CA PHE A 46 14.96 9.18 -4.87
C PHE A 46 14.45 9.26 -6.31
N HIS A 47 13.13 9.26 -6.52
CA HIS A 47 12.51 9.33 -7.84
C HIS A 47 12.31 10.76 -8.39
N ALA A 48 12.66 11.81 -7.66
CA ALA A 48 12.53 13.20 -8.10
C ALA A 48 13.45 13.55 -9.27
N GLU A 49 13.08 14.56 -10.07
CA GLU A 49 13.83 15.00 -11.25
C GLU A 49 15.24 15.49 -10.90
N ILE A 50 15.44 16.06 -9.71
CA ILE A 50 16.76 16.51 -9.25
C ILE A 50 17.77 15.35 -9.15
N PHE A 51 17.29 14.13 -8.90
CA PHE A 51 18.09 12.90 -8.86
C PHE A 51 18.02 12.10 -10.16
N SER A 52 17.52 12.69 -11.25
CA SER A 52 17.36 12.00 -12.53
C SER A 52 18.66 11.52 -13.16
N HIS A 53 19.82 11.99 -12.72
CA HIS A 53 21.13 11.51 -13.19
C HIS A 53 21.49 10.13 -12.61
N ILE A 54 21.01 9.81 -11.40
CA ILE A 54 21.28 8.53 -10.71
C ILE A 54 20.08 7.58 -10.68
N ASN A 55 18.84 8.06 -10.83
CA ASN A 55 17.66 7.22 -10.60
C ASN A 55 17.09 6.51 -11.84
N GLN A 56 17.69 6.66 -13.02
CA GLN A 56 17.03 6.23 -14.27
C GLN A 56 16.90 4.72 -14.40
N ASN A 57 17.89 3.99 -13.89
CA ASN A 57 18.04 2.55 -14.09
C ASN A 57 17.69 1.73 -12.86
N HIS A 58 17.27 2.38 -11.77
CA HIS A 58 16.96 1.73 -10.50
C HIS A 58 15.47 1.79 -10.22
N VAL A 59 14.91 0.65 -9.82
CA VAL A 59 13.49 0.52 -9.48
C VAL A 59 13.17 1.25 -8.18
N ASN A 60 14.10 1.25 -7.22
CA ASN A 60 13.98 1.90 -5.92
C ASN A 60 15.35 2.27 -5.33
N LEU A 61 15.33 3.01 -4.22
CA LEU A 61 16.53 3.42 -3.49
C LEU A 61 17.40 2.22 -3.05
N GLY A 62 16.78 1.13 -2.59
CA GLY A 62 17.50 -0.07 -2.17
C GLY A 62 18.38 -0.64 -3.28
N SER A 63 17.83 -0.75 -4.49
CA SER A 63 18.57 -1.24 -5.67
C SER A 63 19.71 -0.31 -6.10
N PHE A 64 19.60 1.00 -5.85
CA PHE A 64 20.68 1.96 -6.09
C PHE A 64 21.80 1.82 -5.05
N LEU A 65 21.44 1.75 -3.76
CA LEU A 65 22.43 1.65 -2.69
C LEU A 65 23.22 0.33 -2.75
N SER A 66 22.57 -0.76 -3.19
CA SER A 66 23.20 -2.08 -3.34
C SER A 66 23.97 -2.27 -4.65
N ASP A 67 23.89 -1.35 -5.62
CA ASP A 67 24.59 -1.50 -6.89
C ASP A 67 26.08 -1.19 -6.72
N GLU A 68 26.93 -2.20 -6.85
CA GLU A 68 28.39 -2.09 -6.70
C GLU A 68 29.05 -1.29 -7.83
N SER A 69 28.36 -1.07 -8.95
CA SER A 69 28.86 -0.24 -10.07
C SER A 69 28.71 1.26 -9.84
N ILE A 70 27.90 1.66 -8.86
CA ILE A 70 27.72 3.06 -8.48
C ILE A 70 28.77 3.45 -7.45
N ASP A 71 29.46 4.56 -7.70
CA ASP A 71 30.49 5.09 -6.83
C ASP A 71 29.95 5.38 -5.42
N HIS A 72 30.79 5.16 -4.40
CA HIS A 72 30.40 5.38 -3.02
C HIS A 72 30.08 6.87 -2.76
N ASP A 73 30.84 7.78 -3.36
CA ASP A 73 30.67 9.22 -3.16
C ASP A 73 29.33 9.70 -3.77
N ASP A 74 28.89 9.12 -4.89
CA ASP A 74 27.56 9.40 -5.47
C ASP A 74 26.42 8.96 -4.54
N LYS A 75 26.57 7.82 -3.85
CA LYS A 75 25.59 7.35 -2.87
C LYS A 75 25.53 8.28 -1.66
N ILE A 76 26.68 8.72 -1.16
CA ILE A 76 26.75 9.67 -0.03
C ILE A 76 26.19 11.04 -0.43
N ALA A 77 26.53 11.53 -1.62
CA ALA A 77 26.03 12.80 -2.14
C ALA A 77 24.50 12.79 -2.26
N PHE A 78 23.91 11.70 -2.76
CA PHE A 78 22.45 11.52 -2.76
C PHE A 78 21.86 11.61 -1.35
N LEU A 79 22.42 10.86 -0.39
CA LEU A 79 21.89 10.80 0.98
C LEU A 79 21.94 12.18 1.66
N TRP A 80 23.02 12.93 1.45
CA TRP A 80 23.15 14.31 1.93
C TRP A 80 22.16 15.26 1.29
N GLN A 81 22.03 15.25 -0.03
CA GLN A 81 21.06 16.12 -0.69
C GLN A 81 19.61 15.77 -0.30
N ALA A 82 19.29 14.49 -0.15
CA ALA A 82 17.98 14.06 0.36
C ALA A 82 17.75 14.52 1.80
N TYR A 83 18.77 14.46 2.66
CA TYR A 83 18.69 14.98 4.03
C TYR A 83 18.48 16.50 4.05
N GLU A 84 19.19 17.27 3.23
CA GLU A 84 19.01 18.73 3.13
C GLU A 84 17.58 19.10 2.76
N LEU A 85 17.01 18.42 1.75
CA LEU A 85 15.61 18.61 1.35
C LEU A 85 14.61 18.31 2.48
N LEU A 86 14.88 17.28 3.29
CA LEU A 86 14.01 16.86 4.39
C LEU A 86 14.26 17.61 5.71
N SER A 87 15.37 18.31 5.85
CA SER A 87 15.71 19.07 7.07
C SER A 87 15.53 20.57 6.91
N GLY A 88 15.21 21.05 5.70
CA GLY A 88 15.20 22.49 5.39
C GLY A 88 16.61 23.10 5.28
N GLY A 89 17.67 22.27 5.31
CA GLY A 89 19.05 22.67 5.07
C GLY A 89 19.60 23.75 6.01
N GLY A 90 19.05 23.90 7.23
CA GLY A 90 19.44 24.96 8.16
C GLY A 90 18.96 26.37 7.76
N THR A 91 18.09 26.47 6.75
CA THR A 91 17.35 27.67 6.40
C THR A 91 15.98 27.65 7.07
N ASN A 92 15.28 28.79 7.20
CA ASN A 92 13.88 28.83 7.67
C ASN A 92 12.88 28.22 6.64
N GLU A 93 13.33 27.36 5.72
CA GLU A 93 12.49 26.71 4.73
C GLU A 93 11.83 25.45 5.28
N ASP A 94 10.60 25.19 4.87
CA ASP A 94 9.85 23.97 5.20
C ASP A 94 10.46 22.72 4.53
N LEU A 95 10.11 21.53 5.05
CA LEU A 95 10.48 20.24 4.44
C LEU A 95 10.03 20.15 2.97
N LYS A 96 10.96 19.83 2.06
CA LYS A 96 10.67 19.58 0.64
C LYS A 96 10.43 18.09 0.38
N ILE A 97 9.18 17.68 0.55
CA ILE A 97 8.70 16.32 0.28
C ILE A 97 8.59 16.01 -1.22
N ALA A 98 8.53 14.73 -1.60
CA ALA A 98 8.39 14.34 -3.00
C ALA A 98 6.95 14.51 -3.53
N SER A 99 6.74 14.87 -4.80
CA SER A 99 5.39 15.01 -5.36
C SER A 99 5.34 14.86 -6.87
N CYS A 100 4.28 14.25 -7.42
CA CYS A 100 3.98 14.34 -8.85
C CYS A 100 3.26 15.64 -9.23
N VAL A 101 3.00 16.53 -8.27
CA VAL A 101 2.47 17.88 -8.53
C VAL A 101 3.63 18.86 -8.57
N LYS A 102 3.87 19.50 -9.71
CA LYS A 102 4.91 20.54 -9.82
C LYS A 102 4.46 21.79 -9.06
N ASN A 103 5.21 22.18 -8.03
CA ASN A 103 4.97 23.37 -7.22
C ASN A 103 6.29 23.83 -6.55
N LEU A 104 6.23 24.90 -5.75
CA LEU A 104 7.41 25.49 -5.09
C LEU A 104 7.81 24.82 -3.77
N VAL A 105 6.93 24.00 -3.19
CA VAL A 105 7.08 23.47 -1.82
C VAL A 105 7.41 21.97 -1.79
N SER A 106 7.61 21.35 -2.96
CA SER A 106 7.90 19.92 -3.07
C SER A 106 8.91 19.63 -4.18
N SER A 107 9.62 18.53 -4.02
CA SER A 107 10.55 17.99 -5.00
C SER A 107 9.77 17.21 -6.05
N TYR A 108 9.75 17.73 -7.28
CA TYR A 108 8.92 17.19 -8.35
C TYR A 108 9.43 15.84 -8.87
N ILE A 109 8.52 14.88 -8.97
CA ILE A 109 8.68 13.59 -9.63
C ILE A 109 7.91 13.64 -10.95
N ASN A 110 8.60 13.41 -12.07
CA ASN A 110 7.95 13.29 -13.35
C ASN A 110 7.07 12.03 -13.42
N PRO A 111 5.73 12.13 -13.53
CA PRO A 111 4.85 10.96 -13.59
C PRO A 111 5.09 10.13 -14.87
N ASN A 112 5.69 10.71 -15.91
CA ASN A 112 6.03 10.04 -17.15
C ASN A 112 7.37 9.30 -17.12
N SER A 113 8.14 9.40 -16.03
CA SER A 113 9.42 8.70 -15.87
C SER A 113 9.29 7.19 -15.60
N SER A 114 8.05 6.69 -15.52
CA SER A 114 7.72 5.28 -15.31
C SER A 114 6.37 4.96 -15.96
N ASP A 115 6.15 3.67 -16.23
CA ASP A 115 4.85 3.13 -16.66
C ASP A 115 4.04 2.66 -15.46
N VAL A 116 4.72 2.06 -14.49
CA VAL A 116 4.16 1.41 -13.31
C VAL A 116 4.71 2.06 -12.04
N TRP A 117 3.83 2.31 -11.07
CA TRP A 117 4.15 2.93 -9.79
C TRP A 117 3.66 2.08 -8.63
N ILE A 118 4.56 1.74 -7.70
CA ILE A 118 4.26 0.86 -6.56
C ILE A 118 4.12 1.70 -5.28
N PHE A 119 3.10 1.40 -4.48
CA PHE A 119 2.78 2.05 -3.21
C PHE A 119 2.44 1.02 -2.11
N GLU A 120 2.34 1.48 -0.86
CA GLU A 120 1.89 0.66 0.27
C GLU A 120 1.06 1.48 1.27
N GLU A 121 0.04 0.84 1.85
CA GLU A 121 -0.68 1.33 3.03
C GLU A 121 -0.46 0.40 4.25
N PRO A 122 -0.25 0.93 5.47
CA PRO A 122 0.06 2.33 5.77
C PRO A 122 1.36 2.77 5.09
N THR A 123 1.37 4.00 4.57
CA THR A 123 2.58 4.56 3.97
C THR A 123 3.66 4.66 5.05
N LYS A 124 4.90 4.21 4.80
CA LYS A 124 6.00 4.45 5.76
C LYS A 124 6.63 5.83 5.59
N ARG A 125 5.82 6.80 5.16
CA ARG A 125 6.11 8.22 4.94
C ARG A 125 5.31 9.09 5.89
N ALA A 126 5.83 10.29 6.15
CA ALA A 126 5.14 11.34 6.90
C ALA A 126 4.48 10.79 8.19
N ALA A 127 3.21 11.13 8.43
CA ALA A 127 2.45 10.63 9.57
C ALA A 127 2.35 9.09 9.60
N GLY A 128 2.29 8.43 8.44
CA GLY A 128 2.17 6.98 8.35
C GLY A 128 3.38 6.22 8.92
N GLN A 129 4.60 6.78 8.84
CA GLN A 129 5.80 6.17 9.42
C GLN A 129 5.72 6.05 10.95
N LYS A 130 5.42 7.17 11.63
CA LYS A 130 5.28 7.20 13.09
C LYS A 130 4.06 6.41 13.54
N ASN A 131 2.93 6.59 12.85
CA ASN A 131 1.70 5.88 13.17
C ASN A 131 1.89 4.38 13.06
N ARG A 132 2.57 3.88 12.03
CA ARG A 132 2.87 2.45 11.92
C ARG A 132 3.67 1.93 13.11
N ALA A 133 4.76 2.60 13.49
CA ALA A 133 5.60 2.17 14.60
C ALA A 133 4.82 2.12 15.93
N ILE A 134 4.00 3.13 16.21
CA ILE A 134 3.21 3.19 17.44
C ILE A 134 2.05 2.19 17.38
N GLU A 135 1.27 2.17 16.30
CA GLU A 135 0.09 1.31 16.13
C GLU A 135 0.42 -0.19 16.20
N GLN A 136 1.56 -0.60 15.63
CA GLN A 136 1.97 -2.02 15.65
C GLN A 136 2.48 -2.47 17.02
N HIS A 137 2.87 -1.52 17.89
CA HIS A 137 3.57 -1.83 19.15
C HIS A 137 2.98 -1.06 20.34
N ARG A 138 1.67 -0.76 20.33
CA ARG A 138 1.01 0.00 21.40
C ARG A 138 1.19 -0.64 22.77
N SER A 139 1.23 -1.97 22.85
CA SER A 139 1.49 -2.71 24.08
C SER A 139 2.86 -2.36 24.72
N GLN A 140 3.87 -2.03 23.90
CA GLN A 140 5.19 -1.60 24.36
C GLN A 140 5.17 -0.19 24.96
N TYR A 141 4.10 0.58 24.71
CA TYR A 141 3.85 1.90 25.28
C TYR A 141 2.73 1.84 26.33
N GLU A 142 2.48 0.66 26.92
CA GLU A 142 1.46 0.46 27.96
C GLU A 142 0.05 0.88 27.51
N SER A 143 -0.23 0.76 26.21
CA SER A 143 -1.49 1.18 25.59
C SER A 143 -2.17 0.02 24.85
N GLU A 144 -3.49 0.10 24.71
CA GLU A 144 -4.30 -0.87 23.98
C GLU A 144 -4.49 -0.48 22.50
N THR A 145 -4.74 -1.49 21.66
CA THR A 145 -5.13 -1.32 20.26
C THR A 145 -6.40 -0.48 20.15
N ASP A 146 -6.36 0.62 19.41
CA ASP A 146 -7.47 1.57 19.22
C ASP A 146 -7.85 1.67 17.73
N PRO A 147 -8.88 0.94 17.28
CA PRO A 147 -9.37 0.96 15.90
C PRO A 147 -9.79 2.36 15.39
N ILE A 148 -10.28 3.23 16.27
CA ILE A 148 -10.73 4.58 15.90
C ILE A 148 -9.51 5.44 15.59
N ALA A 149 -8.51 5.44 16.48
CA ALA A 149 -7.24 6.13 16.24
C ALA A 149 -6.54 5.59 14.97
N ALA A 150 -6.61 4.28 14.72
CA ALA A 150 -6.11 3.67 13.49
C ALA A 150 -6.82 4.24 12.25
N ALA A 151 -8.16 4.34 12.25
CA ALA A 151 -8.92 4.91 11.14
C ALA A 151 -8.59 6.40 10.92
N LEU A 152 -8.48 7.18 12.00
CA LEU A 152 -8.08 8.59 11.95
C LEU A 152 -6.65 8.76 11.39
N SER A 153 -5.76 7.83 11.69
CA SER A 153 -4.40 7.79 11.12
C SER A 153 -4.43 7.45 9.64
N HIS A 154 -5.28 6.50 9.24
CA HIS A 154 -5.41 6.03 7.87
C HIS A 154 -5.89 7.11 6.91
N GLN A 155 -6.80 7.99 7.34
CA GLN A 155 -7.25 9.07 6.46
C GLN A 155 -6.14 10.06 6.11
N ASN A 156 -5.22 10.34 7.04
CA ASN A 156 -4.20 11.38 6.84
C ASN A 156 -3.25 11.01 5.71
N TYR A 157 -2.72 9.80 5.73
CA TYR A 157 -1.81 9.37 4.65
C TYR A 157 -2.52 9.07 3.33
N ARG A 158 -3.82 8.76 3.34
CA ARG A 158 -4.62 8.63 2.10
C ARG A 158 -4.80 9.97 1.40
N ILE A 159 -5.04 11.04 2.16
CA ILE A 159 -5.09 12.41 1.62
C ILE A 159 -3.73 12.76 1.01
N ASP A 160 -2.66 12.56 1.77
CA ASP A 160 -1.29 12.85 1.37
C ASP A 160 -0.91 12.12 0.07
N GLU A 161 -1.04 10.79 0.04
CA GLU A 161 -0.69 9.97 -1.11
C GLU A 161 -1.54 10.32 -2.34
N PHE A 162 -2.84 10.56 -2.15
CA PHE A 162 -3.73 10.88 -3.27
C PHE A 162 -3.40 12.23 -3.91
N LEU A 163 -3.24 13.28 -3.09
CA LEU A 163 -3.00 14.62 -3.58
C LEU A 163 -1.61 14.77 -4.23
N ARG A 164 -0.59 14.13 -3.66
CA ARG A 164 0.79 14.21 -4.14
C ARG A 164 1.05 13.32 -5.36
N PHE A 165 0.47 12.12 -5.39
CA PHE A 165 0.85 11.11 -6.38
C PHE A 165 -0.36 10.57 -7.16
N ARG A 166 -1.27 9.84 -6.50
CA ARG A 166 -2.24 9.00 -7.20
C ARG A 166 -3.15 9.78 -8.13
N ARG A 167 -3.58 10.99 -7.75
CA ARG A 167 -4.43 11.83 -8.61
C ARG A 167 -3.77 12.14 -9.96
N VAL A 168 -2.50 12.55 -9.94
CA VAL A 168 -1.75 12.88 -11.15
C VAL A 168 -1.49 11.62 -11.98
N LEU A 169 -1.08 10.54 -11.32
CA LEU A 169 -0.82 9.26 -11.99
C LEU A 169 -2.08 8.70 -12.68
N ARG A 170 -3.24 8.79 -12.02
CA ARG A 170 -4.56 8.48 -12.59
C ARG A 170 -4.86 9.31 -13.84
N GLN A 171 -4.72 10.63 -13.74
CA GLN A 171 -4.96 11.56 -14.86
C GLN A 171 -4.02 11.30 -16.06
N LYS A 172 -2.81 10.78 -15.79
CA LYS A 172 -1.82 10.44 -16.82
C LYS A 172 -1.97 9.00 -17.35
N GLY A 173 -3.01 8.27 -16.95
CA GLY A 173 -3.25 6.90 -17.43
C GLY A 173 -2.17 5.90 -17.00
N LYS A 174 -1.52 6.12 -15.86
CA LYS A 174 -0.45 5.25 -15.35
C LYS A 174 -0.99 4.02 -14.65
N ILE A 175 -0.17 2.98 -14.57
CA ILE A 175 -0.47 1.78 -13.79
C ILE A 175 0.00 2.02 -12.35
N ILE A 176 -0.90 1.84 -11.40
CA ILE A 176 -0.66 2.01 -9.96
C ILE A 176 -0.88 0.64 -9.31
N ILE A 177 0.12 0.14 -8.59
CA ILE A 177 0.03 -1.09 -7.80
C ILE A 177 0.20 -0.73 -6.33
N ARG A 178 -0.70 -1.19 -5.46
CA ARG A 178 -0.69 -0.83 -4.03
C ARG A 178 -0.69 -2.09 -3.17
N SER A 179 0.22 -2.15 -2.21
CA SER A 179 0.17 -3.13 -1.13
C SER A 179 -0.81 -2.64 -0.07
N ARG A 180 -1.99 -3.26 -0.01
CA ARG A 180 -3.14 -2.87 0.81
C ARG A 180 -3.71 -1.50 0.46
N SER A 181 -4.97 -1.28 0.86
CA SER A 181 -5.64 0.01 0.82
C SER A 181 -6.91 0.09 1.68
N GLU A 182 -8.01 0.63 1.14
CA GLU A 182 -9.28 0.90 1.82
C GLU A 182 -9.94 -0.36 2.34
N GLU A 183 -9.68 -1.52 1.72
CA GLU A 183 -10.12 -2.83 2.21
C GLU A 183 -9.50 -3.18 3.57
N SER A 184 -8.43 -2.51 3.98
CA SER A 184 -7.89 -2.64 5.35
C SER A 184 -8.89 -2.19 6.41
N ALA A 185 -10.02 -1.56 6.05
CA ALA A 185 -11.20 -1.37 6.91
C ALA A 185 -11.62 -2.66 7.65
N CYS A 186 -11.26 -3.84 7.12
CA CYS A 186 -11.36 -5.13 7.79
C CYS A 186 -10.82 -5.14 9.23
N TYR A 187 -9.87 -4.26 9.55
CA TYR A 187 -9.20 -4.18 10.83
C TYR A 187 -9.85 -3.15 11.79
N GLN A 188 -10.48 -2.09 11.26
CA GLN A 188 -10.96 -0.99 12.12
C GLN A 188 -12.46 -1.02 12.40
N ILE A 189 -13.28 -1.50 11.45
CA ILE A 189 -14.73 -1.34 11.54
C ILE A 189 -15.32 -2.24 12.61
N TYR A 190 -16.22 -1.68 13.42
CA TYR A 190 -16.97 -2.33 14.49
C TYR A 190 -17.46 -3.76 14.14
N HIS A 191 -17.31 -4.67 15.10
CA HIS A 191 -17.95 -5.97 15.09
C HIS A 191 -18.53 -6.27 16.48
N PRO A 192 -19.83 -6.60 16.59
CA PRO A 192 -20.52 -6.67 17.87
C PRO A 192 -19.94 -7.68 18.87
N GLN A 193 -19.31 -8.74 18.35
CA GLN A 193 -18.75 -9.81 19.18
C GLN A 193 -17.23 -9.79 19.29
N LYS A 194 -16.53 -9.27 18.27
CA LYS A 194 -15.08 -9.49 18.08
C LYS A 194 -14.27 -8.19 18.00
N LEU A 195 -14.92 -7.04 17.81
CA LEU A 195 -14.28 -5.72 17.76
C LEU A 195 -15.28 -4.64 18.23
N LYS A 196 -15.60 -4.67 19.53
CA LYS A 196 -16.65 -3.82 20.12
C LYS A 196 -16.28 -2.33 20.18
N ASN A 197 -14.99 -2.02 20.22
CA ASN A 197 -14.44 -0.66 20.17
C ASN A 197 -14.11 -0.20 18.74
N GLY A 198 -14.54 -0.95 17.72
CA GLY A 198 -14.32 -0.55 16.33
C GLY A 198 -15.10 0.70 15.94
N ILE A 199 -14.58 1.45 14.97
CA ILE A 199 -15.28 2.60 14.40
C ILE A 199 -16.53 2.15 13.64
N SER A 200 -17.62 2.93 13.71
CA SER A 200 -18.81 2.61 12.92
C SER A 200 -18.52 2.74 11.42
N LEU A 201 -19.22 1.97 10.58
CA LEU A 201 -19.05 2.08 9.12
C LEU A 201 -19.38 3.49 8.63
N LYS A 202 -20.42 4.11 9.18
CA LYS A 202 -20.83 5.48 8.81
C LYS A 202 -19.71 6.48 9.12
N ASP A 203 -19.16 6.42 10.33
CA ASP A 203 -18.12 7.37 10.75
C ASP A 203 -16.83 7.12 9.97
N TYR A 204 -16.46 5.86 9.75
CA TYR A 204 -15.32 5.49 8.89
C TYR A 204 -15.46 6.12 7.50
N LEU A 205 -16.58 5.87 6.81
CA LEU A 205 -16.80 6.40 5.46
C LEU A 205 -16.85 7.93 5.42
N SER A 206 -17.22 8.58 6.52
CA SER A 206 -17.32 10.05 6.61
C SER A 206 -15.97 10.76 6.78
N LEU A 207 -14.91 10.05 7.18
CA LEU A 207 -13.59 10.64 7.37
C LEU A 207 -13.07 11.25 6.04
N PRO A 208 -12.56 12.50 6.02
CA PRO A 208 -12.14 13.19 4.80
C PRO A 208 -11.25 12.37 3.87
N GLY A 209 -10.23 11.68 4.40
CA GLY A 209 -9.35 10.84 3.57
C GLY A 209 -10.03 9.59 3.04
N HIS A 210 -11.01 9.04 3.77
CA HIS A 210 -11.79 7.89 3.31
C HIS A 210 -12.80 8.33 2.24
N LYS A 211 -13.39 9.52 2.36
CA LYS A 211 -14.16 10.14 1.29
C LYS A 211 -13.37 10.22 0.00
N ILE A 212 -12.14 10.75 0.02
CA ILE A 212 -11.27 10.81 -1.18
C ILE A 212 -11.08 9.41 -1.76
N ALA A 213 -10.77 8.45 -0.90
CA ALA A 213 -10.44 7.09 -1.27
C ALA A 213 -11.62 6.35 -1.93
N PHE A 214 -12.83 6.45 -1.36
CA PHE A 214 -14.05 5.85 -1.94
C PHE A 214 -14.65 6.66 -3.09
N SER A 215 -14.30 7.94 -3.24
CA SER A 215 -14.59 8.71 -4.47
C SER A 215 -13.67 8.30 -5.63
N HIS A 216 -12.52 7.69 -5.31
CA HIS A 216 -11.50 7.28 -6.26
C HIS A 216 -11.01 5.86 -5.93
N PRO A 217 -11.91 4.85 -5.94
CA PRO A 217 -11.55 3.49 -5.57
C PRO A 217 -10.50 2.92 -6.55
N PRO A 218 -9.81 1.83 -6.19
CA PRO A 218 -9.03 1.08 -7.16
C PRO A 218 -9.91 0.56 -8.30
N THR A 219 -9.29 0.17 -9.40
CA THR A 219 -9.99 -0.55 -10.48
C THR A 219 -10.18 -2.01 -10.13
N HIS A 220 -9.18 -2.61 -9.49
CA HIS A 220 -9.12 -4.03 -9.17
C HIS A 220 -8.53 -4.25 -7.78
N ILE A 221 -8.96 -5.30 -7.10
CA ILE A 221 -8.38 -5.77 -5.85
C ILE A 221 -8.11 -7.27 -5.96
N PHE A 222 -6.85 -7.64 -5.75
CA PHE A 222 -6.42 -9.02 -5.60
C PHE A 222 -6.35 -9.34 -4.12
N ILE A 223 -7.13 -10.32 -3.67
CA ILE A 223 -7.19 -10.73 -2.27
C ILE A 223 -6.69 -12.16 -2.16
N VAL A 224 -5.62 -12.38 -1.39
CA VAL A 224 -5.17 -13.73 -1.05
C VAL A 224 -5.64 -14.05 0.37
N CYS A 225 -6.56 -15.00 0.50
CA CYS A 225 -7.20 -15.30 1.79
C CYS A 225 -7.46 -16.81 1.97
N ALA A 226 -7.66 -17.20 3.23
CA ALA A 226 -8.16 -18.53 3.56
C ALA A 226 -9.67 -18.61 3.32
N PRO A 227 -10.28 -19.82 3.35
CA PRO A 227 -11.73 -19.97 3.37
C PRO A 227 -12.38 -19.15 4.50
N LYS A 228 -13.63 -18.72 4.30
CA LYS A 228 -14.37 -17.89 5.29
C LYS A 228 -14.57 -18.56 6.65
N ASN A 229 -14.54 -19.89 6.69
CA ASN A 229 -14.71 -20.72 7.88
C ASN A 229 -13.36 -21.14 8.51
N TRP A 230 -12.30 -20.36 8.26
CA TRP A 230 -10.97 -20.60 8.80
C TRP A 230 -10.99 -20.82 10.31
N THR A 231 -10.36 -21.89 10.77
CA THR A 231 -10.29 -22.23 12.18
C THR A 231 -9.04 -21.64 12.83
N LYS A 232 -9.07 -21.56 14.16
CA LYS A 232 -7.93 -21.07 14.96
C LYS A 232 -6.69 -21.94 14.76
N ASP A 233 -6.86 -23.26 14.71
CA ASP A 233 -5.74 -24.20 14.58
C ASP A 233 -5.08 -24.09 13.20
N GLU A 234 -5.89 -23.98 12.14
CA GLU A 234 -5.40 -23.73 10.78
C GLU A 234 -4.63 -22.41 10.68
N TYR A 235 -5.14 -21.34 11.31
CA TYR A 235 -4.42 -20.06 11.37
C TYR A 235 -3.08 -20.19 12.09
N LEU A 236 -3.06 -20.83 13.26
CA LEU A 236 -1.84 -20.96 14.07
C LEU A 236 -0.79 -21.83 13.36
N GLU A 237 -1.21 -22.87 12.65
CA GLU A 237 -0.32 -23.70 11.85
C GLU A 237 0.28 -22.90 10.69
N LEU A 238 -0.54 -22.17 9.94
CA LEU A 238 -0.04 -21.32 8.86
C LEU A 238 0.90 -20.23 9.40
N LYS A 239 0.54 -19.62 10.53
CA LYS A 239 1.37 -18.63 11.23
C LYS A 239 2.73 -19.24 11.59
N LYS A 240 2.77 -20.43 12.18
CA LYS A 240 4.02 -21.12 12.53
C LYS A 240 4.92 -21.34 11.31
N GLN A 241 4.33 -21.70 10.17
CA GLN A 241 5.06 -21.90 8.92
C GLN A 241 5.63 -20.60 8.33
N ARG A 242 4.91 -19.47 8.48
CA ARG A 242 5.22 -18.21 7.77
C ARG A 242 5.84 -17.11 8.63
N SER A 243 5.79 -17.22 9.96
CA SER A 243 6.19 -16.11 10.84
C SER A 243 7.71 -15.97 11.01
N GLY A 244 8.51 -17.01 10.76
CA GLY A 244 9.95 -16.96 11.02
C GLY A 244 10.29 -16.45 12.45
N ASN A 245 11.51 -15.94 12.65
CA ASN A 245 11.94 -15.29 13.90
C ASN A 245 11.60 -13.79 13.96
N ARG A 246 10.55 -13.32 13.26
CA ARG A 246 10.22 -11.89 13.20
C ARG A 246 9.45 -11.41 14.43
N LEU A 247 9.57 -10.13 14.74
CA LEU A 247 8.72 -9.48 15.73
C LEU A 247 7.27 -9.51 15.24
N VAL A 248 6.39 -10.11 16.06
CA VAL A 248 4.94 -10.19 15.81
C VAL A 248 4.29 -8.95 16.40
N ASP A 249 3.44 -8.27 15.64
CA ASP A 249 2.74 -7.09 16.12
C ASP A 249 1.51 -7.42 16.99
N ASP A 250 0.97 -6.39 17.67
CA ASP A 250 -0.13 -6.56 18.62
C ASP A 250 -1.39 -7.18 17.99
N TYR A 251 -1.65 -6.89 16.70
CA TYR A 251 -2.80 -7.42 15.97
C TYR A 251 -2.59 -8.86 15.53
N GLU A 252 -1.40 -9.23 15.08
CA GLU A 252 -1.03 -10.59 14.68
C GLU A 252 -1.00 -11.57 15.87
N SER A 253 -0.82 -11.08 17.08
CA SER A 253 -0.83 -11.87 18.32
C SER A 253 -2.23 -12.43 18.65
N LYS A 254 -3.31 -11.76 18.21
CA LYS A 254 -4.70 -12.09 18.56
C LYS A 254 -5.36 -12.97 17.49
N ALA A 255 -5.29 -14.29 17.64
CA ALA A 255 -5.84 -15.23 16.66
C ALA A 255 -7.32 -14.99 16.33
N GLU A 256 -8.19 -14.78 17.33
CA GLU A 256 -9.62 -14.53 17.09
C GLU A 256 -9.92 -13.29 16.25
N TYR A 257 -9.07 -12.26 16.41
CA TYR A 257 -9.14 -11.04 15.64
C TYR A 257 -8.73 -11.30 14.18
N GLN A 258 -7.68 -12.10 13.96
CA GLN A 258 -7.23 -12.48 12.62
C GLN A 258 -8.24 -13.37 11.89
N LEU A 259 -8.98 -14.23 12.62
CA LEU A 259 -10.10 -14.98 12.05
C LEU A 259 -11.24 -14.04 11.58
N LEU A 260 -11.56 -12.99 12.35
CA LEU A 260 -12.52 -11.97 11.91
C LEU A 260 -12.04 -11.27 10.63
N VAL A 261 -10.78 -10.84 10.60
CA VAL A 261 -10.19 -10.16 9.44
C VAL A 261 -10.25 -11.06 8.21
N ASN A 262 -9.84 -12.32 8.32
CA ASN A 262 -9.93 -13.27 7.21
C ASN A 262 -11.39 -13.49 6.76
N PHE A 263 -12.33 -13.65 7.70
CA PHE A 263 -13.74 -13.78 7.36
C PHE A 263 -14.24 -12.60 6.50
N ARG A 264 -13.81 -11.36 6.81
CA ARG A 264 -14.16 -10.18 6.01
C ARG A 264 -13.55 -10.25 4.61
N TYR A 265 -12.26 -10.58 4.48
CA TYR A 265 -11.60 -10.76 3.18
C TYR A 265 -12.21 -11.88 2.32
N ALA A 266 -12.55 -13.01 2.94
CA ALA A 266 -13.03 -14.22 2.29
C ALA A 266 -14.55 -14.22 2.00
N SER A 267 -15.29 -13.21 2.47
CA SER A 267 -16.73 -13.05 2.25
C SER A 267 -17.03 -11.82 1.40
N LEU A 268 -18.32 -11.59 1.14
CA LEU A 268 -18.83 -10.40 0.42
C LEU A 268 -18.68 -9.08 1.23
N TRP A 269 -17.99 -9.11 2.37
CA TRP A 269 -17.88 -7.93 3.22
C TRP A 269 -17.10 -6.80 2.54
N VAL A 270 -16.01 -7.12 1.82
CA VAL A 270 -15.22 -6.10 1.11
C VAL A 270 -16.01 -5.53 -0.07
N GLU A 271 -16.74 -6.35 -0.82
CA GLU A 271 -17.65 -5.87 -1.87
C GLU A 271 -18.65 -4.88 -1.30
N LYS A 272 -19.35 -5.25 -0.22
CA LYS A 272 -20.35 -4.39 0.43
C LYS A 272 -19.75 -3.09 0.95
N LEU A 273 -18.53 -3.12 1.50
CA LEU A 273 -17.81 -1.92 1.90
C LEU A 273 -17.65 -0.96 0.73
N TYR A 274 -17.16 -1.46 -0.42
CA TYR A 274 -16.98 -0.62 -1.60
C TYR A 274 -18.29 -0.24 -2.27
N GLU A 275 -19.31 -1.09 -2.30
CA GLU A 275 -20.64 -0.76 -2.80
C GLU A 275 -21.22 0.44 -2.05
N VAL A 276 -21.24 0.38 -0.71
CA VAL A 276 -21.73 1.47 0.14
C VAL A 276 -20.85 2.70 0.01
N GLY A 277 -19.53 2.55 0.16
CA GLY A 277 -18.58 3.67 0.13
C GLY A 277 -18.58 4.40 -1.22
N CYS A 278 -18.53 3.67 -2.33
CA CYS A 278 -18.51 4.26 -3.67
C CYS A 278 -19.85 4.89 -4.03
N ALA A 279 -20.98 4.29 -3.64
CA ALA A 279 -22.31 4.86 -3.88
C ALA A 279 -22.48 6.23 -3.21
N LEU A 280 -21.97 6.41 -1.98
CA LEU A 280 -22.01 7.70 -1.28
C LEU A 280 -21.29 8.83 -2.03
N TYR A 281 -20.34 8.49 -2.90
CA TYR A 281 -19.47 9.45 -3.57
C TYR A 281 -19.51 9.36 -5.11
N GLY A 282 -20.51 8.67 -5.66
CA GLY A 282 -20.74 8.60 -7.11
C GLY A 282 -19.66 7.84 -7.89
N ALA A 283 -18.96 6.90 -7.25
CA ALA A 283 -17.91 6.10 -7.86
C ALA A 283 -18.37 4.66 -8.17
N LYS A 284 -17.63 3.96 -9.03
CA LYS A 284 -17.85 2.54 -9.35
C LYS A 284 -17.00 1.66 -8.43
N PRO A 285 -17.55 0.62 -7.78
CA PRO A 285 -16.77 -0.33 -7.00
C PRO A 285 -15.70 -1.06 -7.84
N PRO A 286 -14.57 -1.46 -7.23
CA PRO A 286 -13.54 -2.25 -7.88
C PRO A 286 -14.03 -3.67 -8.21
N GLN A 287 -13.40 -4.29 -9.21
CA GLN A 287 -13.50 -5.75 -9.38
C GLN A 287 -12.60 -6.46 -8.36
N ILE A 288 -13.17 -7.42 -7.62
CA ILE A 288 -12.43 -8.19 -6.61
C ILE A 288 -12.15 -9.59 -7.15
N ILE A 289 -10.88 -10.01 -7.08
CA ILE A 289 -10.41 -11.35 -7.46
C ILE A 289 -9.76 -11.98 -6.23
N ARG A 290 -10.22 -13.19 -5.86
CA ARG A 290 -9.70 -13.92 -4.70
C ARG A 290 -8.81 -15.08 -5.12
N PHE A 291 -7.72 -15.28 -4.39
CA PHE A 291 -6.79 -16.39 -4.54
C PHE A 291 -6.72 -17.15 -3.22
N ASP A 292 -6.58 -18.47 -3.31
CA ASP A 292 -6.50 -19.36 -2.16
C ASP A 292 -5.10 -19.31 -1.54
N ILE A 293 -5.03 -18.89 -0.27
CA ILE A 293 -3.77 -18.75 0.50
C ILE A 293 -3.01 -20.08 0.68
N TYR A 294 -3.69 -21.23 0.55
CA TYR A 294 -3.08 -22.55 0.70
C TYR A 294 -2.41 -23.08 -0.57
N LYS A 295 -2.67 -22.45 -1.72
CA LYS A 295 -1.96 -22.82 -2.93
C LYS A 295 -0.46 -22.49 -2.81
N PRO A 296 0.43 -23.27 -3.45
CA PRO A 296 1.84 -22.93 -3.52
C PRO A 296 2.06 -21.54 -4.11
N LYS A 297 3.09 -20.82 -3.63
CA LYS A 297 3.42 -19.46 -4.09
C LYS A 297 3.45 -19.33 -5.61
N GLU A 298 4.13 -20.24 -6.29
CA GLU A 298 4.26 -20.20 -7.75
C GLU A 298 2.93 -20.39 -8.48
N VAL A 299 1.98 -21.13 -7.90
CA VAL A 299 0.63 -21.28 -8.46
C VAL A 299 -0.14 -19.96 -8.32
N ILE A 300 -0.12 -19.34 -7.14
CA ILE A 300 -0.77 -18.04 -6.91
C ILE A 300 -0.19 -16.98 -7.86
N LYS A 301 1.13 -16.96 -8.03
CA LYS A 301 1.82 -16.07 -8.97
C LYS A 301 1.28 -16.22 -10.40
N LEU A 302 1.19 -17.45 -10.91
CA LEU A 302 0.68 -17.70 -12.27
C LEU A 302 -0.80 -17.28 -12.41
N GLU A 303 -1.63 -17.53 -11.39
CA GLU A 303 -3.03 -17.10 -11.38
C GLU A 303 -3.15 -15.56 -11.40
N MET A 304 -2.34 -14.87 -10.61
CA MET A 304 -2.29 -13.40 -10.58
C MET A 304 -1.79 -12.83 -11.91
N GLN A 305 -0.78 -13.43 -12.53
CA GLN A 305 -0.26 -13.02 -13.83
C GLN A 305 -1.32 -13.18 -14.93
N LYS A 306 -2.03 -14.31 -14.97
CA LYS A 306 -3.13 -14.54 -15.91
C LYS A 306 -4.26 -13.51 -15.72
N ALA A 307 -4.60 -13.20 -14.47
CA ALA A 307 -5.59 -12.17 -14.17
C ALA A 307 -5.13 -10.79 -14.65
N LEU A 308 -3.86 -10.42 -14.44
CA LEU A 308 -3.27 -9.19 -14.95
C LEU A 308 -3.30 -9.12 -16.47
N GLU A 309 -2.97 -10.20 -17.18
CA GLU A 309 -3.04 -10.25 -18.64
C GLU A 309 -4.46 -9.99 -19.14
N THR A 310 -5.45 -10.63 -18.53
CA THR A 310 -6.87 -10.40 -18.86
C THR A 310 -7.28 -8.94 -18.62
N ILE A 311 -6.81 -8.31 -17.54
CA ILE A 311 -7.08 -6.90 -17.23
C ILE A 311 -6.44 -5.99 -18.27
N LEU A 312 -5.21 -6.28 -18.65
CA LEU A 312 -4.47 -5.50 -19.65
C LEU A 312 -5.13 -5.63 -21.02
N GLU A 313 -5.51 -6.82 -21.47
CA GLU A 313 -6.19 -7.05 -22.76
C GLU A 313 -7.48 -6.23 -22.87
N LYS A 314 -8.37 -6.32 -21.87
CA LYS A 314 -9.63 -5.55 -21.82
C LYS A 314 -9.43 -4.04 -21.71
N SER A 315 -8.24 -3.61 -21.28
CA SER A 315 -7.87 -2.21 -21.21
C SER A 315 -7.42 -1.66 -22.57
N PHE A 316 -7.20 -2.51 -23.58
CA PHE A 316 -6.79 -2.07 -24.91
C PHE A 316 -7.90 -2.20 -25.97
N GLU A 317 -9.06 -2.73 -25.59
CA GLU A 317 -10.32 -2.71 -26.36
C GLU A 317 -11.08 -1.40 -26.15
#